data_AF-A0A9W8L813-F1
#
_entry.id   AF-A0A9W8L813-F1
#
_cell.length_a   1.000
_cell.length_b   1.000
_cell.length_c   1.000
_cell.angle_alpha   90.00
_cell.angle_beta   90.00
_cell.angle_gamma   90.00
#
_symmetry.space_group_name_H-M   'P 1'
#
loop_
_entity.id
_entity.type
_entity.pdbx_description
1 polymer ?
#
loop_
_entity_poly.entity_id
_entity_poly.type
_entity_poly.pdbx_seq_one_letter_code
_entity_poly.pdbx_strand_id
1 'polypeptide(L)'
;MRIIAILTLLVLAFASVVAALSATQVEAIHTFMAATDTVGTENGPTMEEITHDLAVGLELRNSARLLYKYSPDAKSAYSTMYDSLLYLSVSGFSTPAQKVQLKRVIKYFESHLIT
;
A
#
# COMPACT_ATOMS: atom_id res chain seq x y z
N MET A 1 32.06 37.25 -0.76
CA MET A 1 31.54 35.90 -1.04
C MET A 1 31.02 35.24 0.25
N ARG A 2 29.90 35.69 0.83
CA ARG A 2 29.33 35.10 2.08
C ARG A 2 27.79 34.95 2.10
N ILE A 3 27.08 35.41 1.07
CA ILE A 3 25.59 35.45 1.06
C ILE A 3 24.97 34.22 0.38
N ILE A 4 25.73 33.50 -0.46
CA ILE A 4 25.20 32.36 -1.25
C ILE A 4 24.99 31.10 -0.39
N ALA A 5 25.77 30.93 0.68
CA ALA A 5 25.67 29.76 1.56
C ALA A 5 24.39 29.74 2.41
N ILE A 6 23.74 30.89 2.63
CA ILE A 6 22.51 30.98 3.43
C ILE A 6 21.28 30.64 2.57
N LEU A 7 21.32 30.95 1.27
CA LEU A 7 20.24 30.62 0.33
C LEU A 7 20.20 29.12 -0.02
N THR A 8 21.33 28.41 0.00
CA THR A 8 21.36 26.96 -0.24
C THR A 8 20.86 26.14 0.96
N LEU A 9 21.03 26.63 2.19
CA LEU A 9 20.52 25.99 3.41
C LEU A 9 18.99 26.10 3.54
N LEU A 10 18.37 27.14 2.96
CA LEU A 10 16.92 27.34 2.96
C LEU A 10 16.16 26.43 1.97
N VAL A 11 16.84 25.90 0.94
CA VAL A 11 16.23 24.96 -0.02
C VAL A 11 16.27 23.51 0.50
N LEU A 12 17.25 23.15 1.35
CA LEU A 12 17.27 21.83 2.00
C LEU A 12 16.23 21.68 3.12
N ALA A 13 15.71 22.78 3.67
CA ALA A 13 14.71 22.75 4.76
C ALA A 13 13.26 22.54 4.27
N PHE A 14 13.01 22.57 2.96
CA PHE A 14 11.69 22.22 2.38
C PHE A 14 11.56 20.73 2.02
N ALA A 15 12.53 19.90 2.41
CA ALA A 15 12.51 18.45 2.21
C ALA A 15 11.72 17.66 3.27
N SER A 16 11.18 18.32 4.30
CA SER A 16 10.30 17.72 5.32
C SER A 16 8.92 18.37 5.17
N VAL A 17 7.84 17.72 4.73
CA VAL A 17 7.26 16.48 5.24
C VAL A 17 6.34 15.92 4.13
N VAL A 18 6.91 15.14 3.22
CA VAL A 18 6.15 14.20 2.39
C VAL A 18 6.72 12.85 2.81
N ALA A 19 6.24 12.29 3.92
CA ALA A 19 6.64 10.95 4.31
C ALA A 19 6.03 9.99 3.28
N ALA A 20 6.75 9.80 2.16
CA ALA A 20 6.39 8.83 1.15
C ALA A 20 6.37 7.42 1.76
N LEU A 21 5.63 6.51 1.13
CA LEU A 21 5.69 5.10 1.51
C LEU A 21 7.14 4.62 1.57
N SER A 22 7.45 3.84 2.60
CA SER A 22 8.76 3.23 2.77
C SER A 22 9.08 2.27 1.63
N ALA A 23 10.35 1.95 1.42
CA ALA A 23 10.75 0.99 0.38
C ALA A 23 10.03 -0.37 0.53
N THR A 24 9.88 -0.85 1.77
CA THR A 24 9.15 -2.08 2.09
C THR A 24 7.67 -2.01 1.72
N GLN A 25 7.01 -0.89 1.99
CA GLN A 25 5.61 -0.69 1.62
C GLN A 25 5.42 -0.65 0.10
N VAL A 26 6.36 -0.04 -0.63
CA VAL A 26 6.35 -0.02 -2.10
C VAL A 26 6.57 -1.43 -2.67
N GLU A 27 7.52 -2.17 -2.11
CA GLU A 27 7.79 -3.55 -2.51
C GLU A 27 6.58 -4.46 -2.27
N ALA A 28 5.90 -4.32 -1.13
CA ALA A 28 4.67 -5.06 -0.85
C ALA A 28 3.58 -4.80 -1.90
N ILE A 29 3.42 -3.54 -2.35
CA ILE A 29 2.49 -3.19 -3.42
C ILE A 29 2.91 -3.83 -4.75
N HIS A 30 4.21 -3.88 -5.06
CA HIS A 30 4.71 -4.51 -6.30
C HIS A 30 4.50 -6.02 -6.28
N THR A 31 4.88 -6.69 -5.19
CA THR A 31 4.70 -8.12 -5.01
C THR A 31 3.22 -8.49 -5.08
N PHE A 32 2.34 -7.71 -4.46
CA PHE A 32 0.89 -7.89 -4.58
C PHE A 32 0.44 -7.86 -6.04
N MET A 33 0.79 -6.81 -6.80
CA MET A 33 0.38 -6.68 -8.21
C MET A 33 0.93 -7.81 -9.10
N ALA A 34 2.14 -8.30 -8.83
CA ALA A 34 2.68 -9.44 -9.57
C ALA A 34 1.94 -10.74 -9.22
N ALA A 35 1.59 -10.91 -7.94
CA ALA A 35 0.89 -12.10 -7.47
C ALA A 35 -0.55 -12.16 -8.02
N THR A 36 -1.23 -11.02 -8.22
CA THR A 36 -2.61 -10.99 -8.74
C THR A 36 -2.80 -11.69 -10.08
N ASP A 37 -1.76 -11.74 -10.92
CA ASP A 37 -1.82 -12.39 -12.24
C ASP A 37 -1.85 -13.93 -12.15
N THR A 38 -1.55 -14.48 -10.97
CA THR A 38 -1.42 -15.93 -10.74
C THR A 38 -2.42 -16.47 -9.71
N VAL A 39 -3.28 -15.60 -9.16
CA VAL A 39 -4.29 -16.00 -8.16
C VAL A 39 -5.22 -17.06 -8.71
N GLY A 40 -5.45 -18.12 -7.93
CA GLY A 40 -6.38 -19.21 -8.30
C GLY A 40 -5.85 -20.17 -9.36
N THR A 41 -4.58 -20.04 -9.78
CA THR A 41 -3.89 -21.08 -10.57
C THR A 41 -3.48 -22.26 -9.69
N GLU A 42 -3.18 -23.42 -10.29
CA GLU A 42 -2.86 -24.68 -9.57
C GLU A 42 -1.74 -24.55 -8.53
N ASN A 43 -0.78 -23.64 -8.74
CA ASN A 43 0.33 -23.35 -7.83
C ASN A 43 0.34 -21.87 -7.37
N GLY A 44 -0.75 -21.15 -7.62
CA GLY A 44 -0.87 -19.73 -7.31
C GLY A 44 -1.34 -19.49 -5.87
N PRO A 45 -1.07 -18.30 -5.31
CA PRO A 45 -1.58 -17.94 -4.00
C PRO A 45 -3.10 -17.72 -4.07
N THR A 46 -3.74 -17.87 -2.91
CA THR A 46 -5.13 -17.47 -2.70
C THR A 46 -5.26 -15.96 -2.56
N MET A 47 -6.48 -15.44 -2.74
CA MET A 47 -6.77 -14.02 -2.53
C MET A 47 -6.47 -13.59 -1.09
N GLU A 48 -6.81 -14.44 -0.12
CA GLU A 48 -6.54 -14.24 1.30
C GLU A 48 -5.03 -14.13 1.57
N GLU A 49 -4.21 -14.98 0.96
CA GLU A 49 -2.75 -14.97 1.16
C GLU A 49 -2.11 -13.69 0.61
N ILE A 50 -2.42 -13.30 -0.62
CA ILE A 50 -1.81 -12.09 -1.21
C ILE A 50 -2.25 -10.82 -0.47
N THR A 51 -3.48 -10.78 0.04
CA THR A 51 -4.01 -9.62 0.78
C THR A 51 -3.47 -9.58 2.20
N HIS A 52 -3.30 -10.74 2.84
CA HIS A 52 -2.57 -10.84 4.10
C HIS A 52 -1.15 -10.29 3.96
N ASP A 53 -0.40 -10.71 2.95
CA ASP A 53 0.99 -10.30 2.74
C ASP A 53 1.10 -8.80 2.45
N LEU A 54 0.15 -8.26 1.66
CA LEU A 54 0.02 -6.82 1.47
C LEU A 54 -0.27 -6.10 2.79
N ALA A 55 -1.17 -6.62 3.64
CA ALA A 55 -1.48 -6.01 4.93
C ALA A 55 -0.28 -6.00 5.87
N VAL A 56 0.51 -7.08 5.89
CA VAL A 56 1.77 -7.15 6.65
C VAL A 56 2.76 -6.11 6.12
N GLY A 57 2.95 -6.03 4.80
CA GLY A 57 3.88 -5.09 4.18
C GLY A 57 3.49 -3.62 4.33
N LEU A 58 2.19 -3.34 4.48
CA LEU A 58 1.66 -2.01 4.81
C LEU A 58 1.60 -1.73 6.32
N GLU A 59 2.10 -2.66 7.14
CA GLU A 59 2.08 -2.58 8.61
C GLU A 59 0.66 -2.52 9.22
N LEU A 60 -0.36 -2.98 8.48
CA LEU A 60 -1.76 -3.05 8.89
C LEU A 60 -2.01 -4.32 9.72
N ARG A 61 -1.34 -4.42 10.88
CA ARG A 61 -1.29 -5.63 11.72
C ARG A 61 -2.67 -6.19 12.08
N ASN A 62 -3.65 -5.32 12.35
CA ASN A 62 -5.00 -5.74 12.68
C ASN A 62 -5.68 -6.40 11.48
N SER A 63 -5.59 -5.80 10.29
CA SER A 63 -6.15 -6.38 9.06
C SER A 63 -5.45 -7.69 8.71
N ALA A 64 -4.11 -7.74 8.79
CA ALA A 64 -3.34 -8.96 8.54
C ALA A 64 -3.82 -10.12 9.44
N ARG A 65 -3.96 -9.87 10.75
CA ARG A 65 -4.46 -10.88 11.70
C ARG A 65 -5.86 -11.38 11.36
N LEU A 66 -6.72 -10.54 10.80
CA LEU A 66 -8.11 -10.88 10.48
C LEU A 66 -8.26 -11.57 9.12
N LEU A 67 -7.21 -11.63 8.29
CA LEU A 67 -7.22 -12.23 6.94
C LEU A 67 -6.81 -13.71 6.90
N TYR A 68 -6.75 -14.39 8.04
CA TYR A 68 -6.54 -15.85 8.04
C TYR A 68 -7.75 -16.60 7.47
N LYS A 69 -7.48 -17.70 6.77
CA LYS A 69 -8.40 -18.58 6.00
C LYS A 69 -9.71 -19.03 6.71
N TYR A 70 -9.82 -18.85 8.03
CA TYR A 70 -11.00 -19.25 8.83
C TYR A 70 -11.57 -18.10 9.68
N SER A 71 -11.17 -16.86 9.42
CA SER A 71 -11.66 -15.70 10.15
C SER A 71 -13.06 -15.31 9.66
N PRO A 72 -14.08 -15.28 10.53
CA PRO A 72 -15.40 -14.74 10.17
C PRO A 72 -15.34 -13.25 9.80
N ASP A 73 -14.26 -12.57 10.19
CA ASP A 73 -14.07 -11.13 10.05
C ASP A 73 -13.25 -10.73 8.81
N ALA A 74 -12.91 -11.69 7.92
CA ALA A 74 -12.10 -11.43 6.73
C ALA A 74 -12.69 -10.32 5.84
N LYS A 75 -14.02 -10.26 5.71
CA LYS A 75 -14.71 -9.20 4.95
C LYS A 75 -14.46 -7.80 5.53
N SER A 76 -14.51 -7.67 6.86
CA SER A 76 -14.22 -6.40 7.54
C SER A 76 -12.75 -5.99 7.37
N ALA A 77 -11.85 -6.97 7.34
CA ALA A 77 -10.43 -6.73 7.09
C ALA A 77 -10.19 -6.19 5.66
N TYR A 78 -10.85 -6.76 4.64
CA TYR A 78 -10.79 -6.24 3.27
C TYR A 78 -11.27 -4.79 3.18
N SER A 79 -12.40 -4.45 3.81
CA SER A 79 -12.90 -3.07 3.85
C SER A 79 -11.92 -2.12 4.53
N THR A 80 -11.36 -2.50 5.68
CA THR A 80 -10.38 -1.69 6.42
C THR A 80 -9.11 -1.45 5.59
N MET A 81 -8.63 -2.49 4.90
CA MET A 81 -7.51 -2.35 3.98
C MET A 81 -7.82 -1.41 2.83
N TYR A 82 -9.00 -1.55 2.22
CA TYR A 82 -9.44 -0.70 1.13
C TYR A 82 -9.48 0.78 1.53
N ASP A 83 -10.05 1.09 2.70
CA ASP A 83 -10.07 2.46 3.22
C ASP A 83 -8.65 3.01 3.44
N SER A 84 -7.75 2.17 3.96
CA SER A 84 -6.34 2.54 4.16
C SER A 84 -5.63 2.81 2.82
N LEU A 85 -5.84 1.96 1.82
CA LEU A 85 -5.29 2.13 0.48
C LEU A 85 -5.84 3.39 -0.20
N LEU A 86 -7.14 3.64 -0.07
CA LEU A 86 -7.80 4.83 -0.59
C LEU A 86 -7.20 6.09 0.03
N TYR A 87 -7.07 6.12 1.36
CA TYR A 87 -6.42 7.21 2.09
C TYR A 87 -4.99 7.45 1.58
N LEU A 88 -4.16 6.40 1.51
CA LEU A 88 -2.78 6.52 1.01
C LEU A 88 -2.75 7.08 -0.42
N SER A 89 -3.67 6.64 -1.29
CA SER A 89 -3.72 7.04 -2.70
C SER A 89 -4.04 8.53 -2.92
N VAL A 90 -4.73 9.17 -1.97
CA VAL A 90 -5.08 10.60 -2.04
C VAL A 90 -4.17 11.47 -1.16
N SER A 91 -3.58 10.89 -0.12
CA SER A 91 -2.77 11.60 0.88
C SER A 91 -1.50 12.25 0.31
N GLY A 92 -0.89 13.14 1.10
CA GLY A 92 0.46 13.65 0.87
C GLY A 92 1.56 12.62 1.19
N PHE A 93 1.23 11.43 1.69
CA PHE A 93 2.18 10.39 2.09
C PHE A 93 2.55 9.43 0.95
N SER A 94 2.24 9.79 -0.28
CA SER A 94 2.54 8.98 -1.46
C SER A 94 2.99 9.84 -2.63
N THR A 95 4.07 9.43 -3.29
CA THR A 95 4.53 10.05 -4.52
C THR A 95 3.51 9.82 -5.65
N PRO A 96 3.50 10.64 -6.72
CA PRO A 96 2.61 10.41 -7.86
C PRO A 96 2.70 9.00 -8.44
N ALA A 97 3.89 8.41 -8.51
CA ALA A 97 4.10 7.04 -8.98
C ALA A 97 3.47 6.01 -8.03
N GLN A 98 3.65 6.17 -6.71
CA GLN A 98 3.02 5.31 -5.71
C GLN A 98 1.49 5.41 -5.77
N LYS A 99 0.94 6.62 -5.97
CA LYS A 99 -0.52 6.82 -6.12
C LYS A 99 -1.08 6.05 -7.31
N VAL A 100 -0.36 5.97 -8.42
CA VAL A 100 -0.79 5.16 -9.58
C VAL A 100 -0.84 3.67 -9.22
N GLN A 101 0.15 3.17 -8.49
CA GLN A 101 0.20 1.77 -8.06
C GLN A 101 -0.90 1.45 -7.05
N LEU A 102 -1.09 2.30 -6.03
CA LEU A 102 -2.18 2.18 -5.07
C LEU A 102 -3.55 2.15 -5.75
N LYS A 103 -3.78 2.99 -6.77
CA LYS A 103 -5.04 2.97 -7.55
C LYS A 103 -5.27 1.65 -8.29
N ARG A 104 -4.22 0.94 -8.70
CA ARG A 104 -4.35 -0.39 -9.32
C ARG A 104 -4.76 -1.43 -8.28
N VAL A 105 -4.16 -1.39 -7.09
CA VAL A 105 -4.53 -2.25 -5.96
C VAL A 105 -5.98 -1.99 -5.54
N ILE A 106 -6.38 -0.71 -5.41
CA ILE A 106 -7.78 -0.32 -5.09
C ILE A 106 -8.76 -0.93 -6.08
N LYS A 107 -8.51 -0.80 -7.39
CA LYS A 107 -9.37 -1.42 -8.42
C LYS A 107 -9.49 -2.93 -8.30
N TYR A 108 -8.41 -3.60 -7.90
CA TYR A 108 -8.44 -5.04 -7.65
C TYR A 108 -9.40 -5.36 -6.50
N PHE A 109 -9.31 -4.64 -5.38
CA PHE A 109 -10.22 -4.78 -4.23
C PHE A 109 -11.68 -4.54 -4.61
N GLU A 110 -11.96 -3.47 -5.38
CA GLU A 110 -13.32 -3.13 -5.84
C GLU A 110 -13.93 -4.24 -6.70
N SER A 111 -13.11 -4.91 -7.51
CA SER A 111 -13.58 -5.87 -8.50
C SER A 111 -13.69 -7.29 -7.95
N HIS A 112 -12.92 -7.64 -6.91
CA HIS A 112 -12.77 -9.04 -6.45
C HIS A 112 -13.08 -9.27 -4.98
N LEU A 113 -13.00 -8.26 -4.10
CA LEU A 113 -13.00 -8.47 -2.64
C LEU A 113 -14.14 -7.75 -1.90
N ILE A 114 -14.66 -6.63 -2.43
CA ILE A 114 -15.64 -5.78 -1.74
C ILE A 114 -17.06 -5.89 -2.32
N THR A 115 -17.21 -6.54 -3.47
CA THR A 115 -18.49 -6.71 -4.18
C THR A 115 -19.54 -7.52 -3.41
#